data_AF-A0A950EIP2-F1
#
_entry.id   AF-A0A950EIP2-F1
#
_cell.length_a   1.000
_cell.length_b   1.000
_cell.length_c   1.000
_cell.angle_alpha   90.00
_cell.angle_beta   90.00
_cell.angle_gamma   90.00
#
_symmetry.space_group_name_H-M   'P 1'
#
loop_
_entity.id
_entity.type
_entity.pdbx_description
1 polymer ?
#
loop_
_entity_poly.entity_id
_entity_poly.type
_entity_poly.pdbx_seq_one_letter_code
_entity_poly.pdbx_strand_id
1 'polypeptide(L)'
;VITGNWGQDLALLLKSAGDSGYNLRYFNHSAGGFPGTVTSISQAKTGLVTWVAEWHPGQADRAQADARAKEYKAKMNQDFLAPRMDLVPRMLAAAVAKAQSTETVKIAKALEDMSMDTIFGPVKMRGKDHQLLLPQVVNTIAPVDGKTVKAGWEGTNYGFRTDAVYSAQQVEQPTECQMKRP
;
A
#
# COMPACT_ATOMS: atom_id res chain seq x y z
N VAL A 1 13.38 15.06 -1.98
CA VAL A 1 14.14 13.82 -1.70
C VAL A 1 13.33 12.63 -2.18
N ILE A 2 13.90 11.74 -2.99
CA ILE A 2 13.27 10.45 -3.33
C ILE A 2 13.98 9.39 -2.48
N THR A 3 13.24 8.53 -1.80
CA THR A 3 13.83 7.56 -0.86
C THR A 3 13.11 6.22 -0.86
N GLY A 4 13.90 5.16 -0.80
CA GLY A 4 13.45 3.79 -0.54
C GLY A 4 13.48 3.40 0.94
N ASN A 5 13.91 4.31 1.83
CA ASN A 5 14.05 4.02 3.27
C ASN A 5 12.70 3.62 3.87
N TRP A 6 12.76 2.79 4.90
CA TRP A 6 11.61 2.24 5.61
C TRP A 6 11.97 2.00 7.07
N GLY A 7 10.94 1.79 7.91
CA GLY A 7 11.14 1.57 9.34
C GLY A 7 12.00 2.66 9.99
N GLN A 8 13.01 2.25 10.75
CA GLN A 8 13.91 3.18 11.45
C GLN A 8 14.71 4.06 10.50
N ASP A 9 15.12 3.58 9.33
CA ASP A 9 15.88 4.38 8.36
C ASP A 9 15.07 5.56 7.84
N LEU A 10 13.75 5.42 7.72
CA LEU A 10 12.87 6.51 7.33
C LEU A 10 12.56 7.41 8.52
N ALA A 11 12.21 6.84 9.67
CA ALA A 11 11.88 7.59 10.87
C ALA A 11 13.05 8.51 11.31
N LEU A 12 14.27 7.97 11.35
CA LEU A 12 15.47 8.71 11.74
C LEU A 12 15.88 9.75 10.67
N LEU A 13 15.67 9.46 9.38
CA LEU A 13 15.87 10.44 8.31
C LEU A 13 14.94 11.65 8.49
N LEU A 14 13.64 11.40 8.72
CA LEU A 14 12.64 12.46 8.90
C LEU A 14 12.91 13.25 10.18
N LYS A 15 13.23 12.56 11.28
CA LYS A 15 13.61 13.19 12.54
C LYS A 15 14.84 14.10 12.37
N SER A 16 15.92 13.58 11.79
CA SER A 16 17.16 14.34 11.60
C SER A 16 16.94 15.58 10.73
N ALA A 17 16.14 15.45 9.67
CA ALA A 17 15.76 16.58 8.84
C ALA A 17 14.95 17.63 9.61
N GLY A 18 13.99 17.19 10.43
CA GLY A 18 13.21 18.06 11.31
C GLY A 18 14.08 18.81 12.33
N ASP A 19 14.95 18.08 13.04
CA ASP A 19 15.89 18.63 14.02
C ASP A 19 16.89 19.62 13.37
N SER A 20 17.19 19.43 12.08
CA SER A 20 18.04 20.33 11.29
C SER A 20 17.28 21.49 10.62
N GLY A 21 15.96 21.58 10.81
CA GLY A 21 15.11 22.62 10.21
C GLY A 21 14.88 22.48 8.70
N TYR A 22 15.15 21.31 8.11
CA TYR A 22 15.00 21.07 6.68
C TYR A 22 13.54 20.85 6.30
N ASN A 23 12.94 21.86 5.66
CA ASN A 23 11.60 21.79 5.12
C ASN A 23 11.60 21.18 3.70
N LEU A 24 11.77 19.86 3.63
CA LEU A 24 11.84 19.12 2.36
C LEU A 24 10.60 18.27 2.13
N ARG A 25 10.30 18.02 0.85
CA ARG A 25 9.34 16.98 0.45
C ARG A 25 10.08 15.66 0.18
N TYR A 26 9.62 14.61 0.84
CA TYR A 26 10.07 13.22 0.68
C TYR A 26 9.06 12.47 -0.17
N PHE A 27 9.52 11.88 -1.26
CA PHE A 27 8.78 10.93 -2.07
C PHE A 27 9.26 9.54 -1.72
N ASN A 28 8.41 8.76 -1.06
CA ASN A 28 8.69 7.41 -0.60
C ASN A 28 7.83 6.39 -1.36
N HIS A 29 8.37 5.22 -1.68
CA HIS A 29 7.65 4.28 -2.53
C HIS A 29 6.65 3.36 -1.81
N SER A 30 6.69 3.20 -0.48
CA SER A 30 5.84 2.19 0.20
C SER A 30 5.69 2.30 1.74
N ALA A 31 6.52 3.11 2.40
CA ALA A 31 6.71 3.08 3.85
C ALA A 31 5.99 4.21 4.61
N GLY A 32 5.16 5.03 3.96
CA GLY A 32 4.47 6.15 4.62
C GLY A 32 3.49 5.72 5.72
N GLY A 33 2.88 4.54 5.59
CA GLY A 33 2.00 3.94 6.60
C GLY A 33 2.69 3.00 7.59
N PHE A 34 4.01 2.77 7.47
CA PHE A 34 4.73 1.88 8.39
C PHE A 34 4.94 2.53 9.77
N PRO A 35 4.87 1.74 10.85
CA PRO A 35 4.97 2.23 12.23
C PRO A 35 6.14 3.19 12.46
N GLY A 36 5.82 4.35 13.01
CA GLY A 36 6.74 5.42 13.39
C GLY A 36 6.86 6.52 12.34
N THR A 37 6.42 6.31 11.10
CA THR A 37 6.61 7.30 10.02
C THR A 37 5.72 8.52 10.22
N VAL A 38 4.42 8.30 10.50
CA VAL A 38 3.47 9.39 10.74
C VAL A 38 3.80 10.12 12.04
N THR A 39 4.19 9.37 13.08
CA THR A 39 4.66 9.93 14.36
C THR A 39 5.87 10.83 14.13
N SER A 40 6.88 10.37 13.39
CA SER A 40 8.11 11.14 13.14
C SER A 40 7.83 12.46 12.42
N ILE A 41 7.02 12.45 11.36
CA ILE A 41 6.71 13.69 10.63
C ILE A 41 5.81 14.62 11.45
N SER A 42 4.88 14.08 12.25
CA SER A 42 4.03 14.88 13.13
C SER A 42 4.83 15.60 14.23
N GLN A 43 5.88 14.95 14.74
CA GLN A 43 6.80 15.52 15.73
C GLN A 43 7.80 16.50 15.12
N ALA A 44 8.28 16.21 13.90
CA ALA A 44 9.19 17.09 13.18
C ALA A 44 8.56 18.45 12.87
N LYS A 45 7.22 18.52 12.70
CA LYS A 45 6.45 19.74 12.40
C LYS A 45 6.91 20.51 11.15
N THR A 46 7.76 19.89 10.32
CA THR A 46 8.31 20.45 9.09
C THR A 46 8.50 19.34 8.07
N GLY A 47 8.55 19.70 6.79
CA GLY A 47 8.62 18.75 5.69
C GLY A 47 7.30 18.05 5.38
N LEU A 48 7.31 17.31 4.29
CA LEU A 48 6.15 16.56 3.79
C LEU A 48 6.59 15.17 3.34
N VAL A 49 5.77 14.17 3.61
CA VAL A 49 5.99 12.80 3.10
C VAL A 49 4.85 12.44 2.17
N THR A 50 5.16 12.29 0.90
CA THR A 50 4.28 11.72 -0.11
C THR A 50 4.72 10.30 -0.38
N TRP A 51 3.77 9.37 -0.41
CA TRP A 51 4.03 7.97 -0.60
C TRP A 51 2.99 7.29 -1.48
N VAL A 52 3.33 6.06 -1.90
CA VAL A 52 2.49 5.24 -2.77
C VAL A 52 2.01 4.01 -2.00
N ALA A 53 0.73 3.68 -2.15
CA ALA A 53 0.07 2.58 -1.46
C ALA A 53 -1.03 1.97 -2.33
N GLU A 54 -1.47 0.75 -2.02
CA GLU A 54 -2.68 0.18 -2.63
C GLU A 54 -3.97 0.85 -2.09
N TRP A 55 -3.93 1.35 -0.86
CA TRP A 55 -5.01 2.07 -0.17
C TRP A 55 -4.49 2.75 1.11
N HIS A 56 -5.25 3.71 1.64
CA HIS A 56 -5.03 4.25 2.99
C HIS A 56 -6.37 4.48 3.74
N PRO A 57 -6.36 4.53 5.09
CA PRO A 57 -7.56 4.83 5.88
C PRO A 57 -8.27 6.12 5.45
N GLY A 58 -9.59 6.05 5.33
CA GLY A 58 -10.42 7.20 4.98
C GLY A 58 -10.36 7.60 3.49
N GLN A 59 -9.70 6.81 2.64
CA GLN A 59 -9.75 7.00 1.19
C GLN A 59 -11.19 6.96 0.68
N ALA A 60 -11.55 7.89 -0.20
CA ALA A 60 -12.88 7.94 -0.81
C ALA A 60 -13.21 6.64 -1.56
N ASP A 61 -14.50 6.27 -1.55
CA ASP A 61 -15.06 5.12 -2.28
C ASP A 61 -14.43 3.75 -1.93
N ARG A 62 -13.78 3.63 -0.78
CA ARG A 62 -13.12 2.42 -0.28
C ARG A 62 -13.62 1.94 1.08
N ALA A 63 -14.92 2.08 1.33
CA ALA A 63 -15.55 1.70 2.61
C ALA A 63 -15.32 0.23 3.01
N GLN A 64 -15.22 -0.69 2.03
CA GLN A 64 -14.92 -2.10 2.31
C GLN A 64 -13.49 -2.30 2.86
N ALA A 65 -12.51 -1.54 2.36
CA ALA A 65 -11.15 -1.58 2.89
C ALA A 65 -11.08 -0.96 4.30
N ASP A 66 -11.79 0.15 4.55
CA ASP A 66 -11.93 0.72 5.90
C ASP A 66 -12.59 -0.28 6.88
N ALA A 67 -13.65 -0.97 6.46
CA ALA A 67 -14.31 -1.98 7.27
C ALA A 67 -13.35 -3.14 7.60
N ARG A 68 -12.59 -3.61 6.60
CA ARG A 68 -11.58 -4.65 6.79
C ARG A 68 -10.46 -4.22 7.74
N ALA A 69 -10.02 -2.97 7.64
CA ALA A 69 -9.03 -2.40 8.54
C ALA A 69 -9.53 -2.35 9.99
N LYS A 70 -10.78 -1.97 10.20
CA LYS A 70 -11.42 -1.98 11.54
C LYS A 70 -11.53 -3.39 12.11
N GLU A 71 -11.96 -4.36 11.31
CA GLU A 71 -12.00 -5.78 11.72
C GLU A 71 -10.61 -6.30 12.11
N TYR A 72 -9.60 -5.99 11.30
CA TYR A 72 -8.22 -6.38 11.56
C TYR A 72 -7.72 -5.78 12.88
N LYS A 73 -7.94 -4.49 13.10
CA LYS A 73 -7.58 -3.81 14.36
C LYS A 73 -8.27 -4.42 15.57
N ALA A 74 -9.57 -4.69 15.46
CA ALA A 74 -10.34 -5.28 16.55
C ALA A 74 -9.85 -6.69 16.94
N LYS A 75 -9.39 -7.49 15.97
CA LYS A 75 -8.91 -8.86 16.21
C LYS A 75 -7.44 -8.92 16.64
N MET A 76 -6.58 -8.13 16.00
CA MET A 76 -5.14 -8.24 16.13
C MET A 76 -4.55 -7.16 17.04
N ASN A 77 -5.32 -6.13 17.38
CA ASN A 77 -4.84 -4.91 18.04
C ASN A 77 -3.69 -4.21 17.27
N GLN A 78 -3.60 -4.44 15.96
CA GLN A 78 -2.59 -3.89 15.06
C GLN A 78 -3.25 -3.12 13.92
N ASP A 79 -2.56 -2.13 13.37
CA ASP A 79 -3.07 -1.37 12.23
C ASP A 79 -2.99 -2.21 10.94
N PHE A 80 -3.96 -2.04 10.05
CA PHE A 80 -3.99 -2.74 8.77
C PHE A 80 -3.08 -2.04 7.78
N LEU A 81 -1.80 -2.42 7.79
CA LEU A 81 -0.72 -1.68 7.10
C LEU A 81 -0.79 -1.78 5.58
N ALA A 82 -1.21 -2.93 5.04
CA ALA A 82 -1.15 -3.19 3.62
C ALA A 82 -2.29 -4.12 3.16
N PRO A 83 -3.20 -3.65 2.29
CA PRO A 83 -4.30 -4.46 1.76
C PRO A 83 -3.86 -5.74 1.06
N ARG A 84 -2.64 -5.78 0.52
CA ARG A 84 -2.06 -6.97 -0.11
C ARG A 84 -2.00 -8.19 0.83
N MET A 85 -1.93 -7.97 2.15
CA MET A 85 -1.97 -9.07 3.13
C MET A 85 -3.33 -9.80 3.13
N ASP A 86 -4.42 -9.12 2.76
CA ASP A 86 -5.73 -9.74 2.57
C ASP A 86 -5.85 -10.40 1.18
N LEU A 87 -5.25 -9.80 0.15
CA LEU A 87 -5.27 -10.31 -1.23
C LEU A 87 -4.51 -11.63 -1.41
N VAL A 88 -3.24 -11.70 -0.97
CA VAL A 88 -2.35 -12.85 -1.26
C VAL A 88 -2.98 -14.21 -0.92
N PRO A 89 -3.51 -14.46 0.29
CA PRO A 89 -4.12 -15.75 0.61
C PRO A 89 -5.40 -16.02 -0.20
N ARG A 90 -6.20 -15.00 -0.53
CA ARG A 90 -7.42 -15.16 -1.34
C ARG A 90 -7.10 -15.53 -2.78
N MET A 91 -6.10 -14.88 -3.37
CA MET A 91 -5.69 -15.16 -4.74
C MET A 91 -5.09 -16.57 -4.86
N LEU A 92 -4.29 -16.99 -3.87
CA LEU A 92 -3.80 -18.37 -3.80
C LEU A 92 -4.94 -19.38 -3.68
N ALA A 93 -5.91 -19.14 -2.79
CA ALA A 93 -7.07 -20.02 -2.63
C ALA A 93 -7.90 -20.12 -3.93
N ALA A 94 -8.12 -19.00 -4.61
CA ALA A 94 -8.80 -18.97 -5.91
C ALA A 94 -8.04 -19.77 -6.97
N ALA A 95 -6.71 -19.69 -6.99
CA ALA A 95 -5.89 -20.47 -7.91
C ALA A 95 -5.92 -21.98 -7.62
N VAL A 96 -5.89 -22.38 -6.33
CA VAL A 96 -6.06 -23.78 -5.93
C VAL A 96 -7.44 -24.31 -6.35
N ALA A 97 -8.49 -23.52 -6.13
CA ALA A 97 -9.85 -23.88 -6.54
C ALA A 97 -9.96 -24.02 -8.07
N LYS A 98 -9.38 -23.09 -8.83
CA LYS A 98 -9.35 -23.11 -10.30
C LYS A 98 -8.52 -24.29 -10.84
N ALA A 99 -7.41 -24.63 -10.19
CA ALA A 99 -6.54 -25.74 -10.57
C ALA A 99 -7.12 -27.11 -10.19
N GLN A 100 -8.07 -27.16 -9.24
CA GLN A 100 -8.57 -28.39 -8.62
C GLN A 100 -7.43 -29.31 -8.16
N SER A 101 -6.34 -28.72 -7.68
CA SER A 101 -5.09 -29.43 -7.39
C SER A 101 -4.24 -28.64 -6.42
N THR A 102 -3.42 -29.37 -5.65
CA THR A 102 -2.34 -28.81 -4.83
C THR A 102 -0.97 -28.87 -5.52
N GLU A 103 -0.91 -29.35 -6.77
CA GLU A 103 0.32 -29.36 -7.56
C GLU A 103 0.75 -27.94 -7.94
N THR A 104 1.99 -27.58 -7.59
CA THR A 104 2.52 -26.22 -7.73
C THR A 104 2.46 -25.69 -9.16
N VAL A 105 2.80 -26.51 -10.16
CA VAL A 105 2.77 -26.10 -11.58
C VAL A 105 1.33 -25.83 -12.06
N LYS A 106 0.35 -26.61 -11.60
CA LYS A 106 -1.07 -26.39 -11.92
C LYS A 106 -1.58 -25.10 -11.28
N ILE A 107 -1.23 -24.85 -10.02
CA ILE A 107 -1.57 -23.60 -9.31
C ILE A 107 -0.92 -22.38 -9.98
N ALA A 108 0.37 -22.48 -10.33
CA ALA A 108 1.09 -21.40 -11.01
C ALA A 108 0.42 -21.04 -12.35
N LYS A 109 0.07 -22.03 -13.17
CA LYS A 109 -0.69 -21.81 -14.42
C LYS A 109 -2.09 -21.23 -14.16
N ALA A 110 -2.74 -21.61 -13.07
CA ALA A 110 -4.04 -21.06 -12.70
C ALA A 110 -3.98 -19.58 -12.29
N LEU A 111 -2.88 -19.16 -11.66
CA LEU A 111 -2.60 -17.76 -11.29
C LEU A 111 -2.36 -16.86 -12.51
N GLU A 112 -1.83 -17.39 -13.61
CA GLU A 112 -1.54 -16.59 -14.79
C GLU A 112 -2.80 -15.95 -15.37
N ASP A 113 -2.72 -14.63 -15.58
CA ASP A 113 -3.80 -13.76 -16.04
C ASP A 113 -5.07 -13.80 -15.19
N MET A 114 -4.99 -14.39 -13.99
CA MET A 114 -6.08 -14.36 -13.02
C MET A 114 -6.40 -12.93 -12.65
N SER A 115 -7.66 -12.56 -12.76
CA SER A 115 -8.21 -11.28 -12.33
C SER A 115 -9.11 -11.50 -11.11
N MET A 116 -9.12 -10.55 -10.18
CA MET A 116 -9.95 -10.61 -8.99
C MET A 116 -10.36 -9.22 -8.54
N ASP A 117 -11.63 -9.06 -8.15
CA ASP A 117 -12.08 -7.87 -7.44
C ASP A 117 -11.67 -7.95 -5.96
N THR A 118 -11.06 -6.88 -5.47
CA THR A 118 -10.56 -6.79 -4.09
C THR A 118 -11.15 -5.58 -3.38
N ILE A 119 -10.97 -5.52 -2.06
CA ILE A 119 -11.43 -4.40 -1.23
C ILE A 119 -10.81 -3.03 -1.62
N PHE A 120 -9.70 -3.03 -2.38
CA PHE A 120 -9.01 -1.84 -2.85
C PHE A 120 -9.05 -1.69 -4.39
N GLY A 121 -9.84 -2.53 -5.08
CA GLY A 121 -10.07 -2.47 -6.51
C GLY A 121 -9.66 -3.73 -7.28
N PRO A 122 -9.88 -3.77 -8.60
CA PRO A 122 -9.57 -4.92 -9.43
C PRO A 122 -8.05 -5.12 -9.54
N VAL A 123 -7.61 -6.38 -9.50
CA VAL A 123 -6.20 -6.76 -9.69
C VAL A 123 -6.08 -7.83 -10.77
N LYS A 124 -4.91 -7.93 -11.40
CA LYS A 124 -4.58 -8.98 -12.37
C LYS A 124 -3.16 -9.48 -12.18
N MET A 125 -2.96 -10.80 -12.09
CA MET A 125 -1.62 -11.40 -12.13
C MET A 125 -1.15 -11.53 -13.56
N ARG A 126 -0.15 -10.76 -13.97
CA ARG A 126 0.32 -10.73 -15.35
C ARG A 126 1.09 -12.01 -15.68
N GLY A 127 0.63 -12.78 -16.67
CA GLY A 127 1.20 -14.10 -16.97
C GLY A 127 2.67 -14.08 -17.45
N LYS A 128 3.10 -13.02 -18.14
CA LYS A 128 4.44 -12.93 -18.75
C LYS A 128 5.59 -12.80 -17.75
N ASP A 129 5.36 -12.22 -16.58
CA ASP A 129 6.40 -11.95 -15.59
C ASP A 129 5.94 -12.10 -14.13
N HIS A 130 4.71 -12.57 -13.91
CA HIS A 130 4.09 -12.76 -12.61
C HIS A 130 4.06 -11.49 -11.74
N GLN A 131 4.06 -10.30 -12.37
CA GLN A 131 3.79 -9.04 -11.69
C GLN A 131 2.28 -8.90 -11.44
N LEU A 132 1.91 -8.64 -10.19
CA LEU A 132 0.54 -8.25 -9.86
C LEU A 132 0.30 -6.81 -10.28
N LEU A 133 -0.66 -6.59 -11.17
CA LEU A 133 -1.17 -5.29 -11.56
C LEU A 133 -2.30 -4.91 -10.60
N LEU A 134 -2.18 -3.75 -9.95
CA LEU A 134 -3.11 -3.28 -8.94
C LEU A 134 -3.20 -1.74 -8.94
N PRO A 135 -4.30 -1.15 -8.42
CA PRO A 135 -4.44 0.30 -8.32
C PRO A 135 -3.41 0.89 -7.35
N GLN A 136 -2.87 2.06 -7.69
CA GLN A 136 -1.90 2.77 -6.86
C GLN A 136 -2.46 4.13 -6.44
N VAL A 137 -2.31 4.45 -5.17
CA VAL A 137 -2.75 5.71 -4.57
C VAL A 137 -1.50 6.50 -4.19
N VAL A 138 -1.39 7.73 -4.67
CA VAL A 138 -0.38 8.69 -4.21
C VAL A 138 -1.02 9.51 -3.11
N ASN A 139 -0.39 9.55 -1.94
CA ASN A 139 -0.97 10.16 -0.76
C ASN A 139 0.08 10.83 0.10
N THR A 140 -0.29 11.93 0.76
CA THR A 140 0.62 12.74 1.57
C THR A 140 0.19 12.73 3.03
N ILE A 141 1.16 12.57 3.93
CA ILE A 141 0.91 12.68 5.37
C ILE A 141 0.56 14.14 5.70
N ALA A 142 -0.60 14.36 6.30
CA ALA A 142 -1.11 15.70 6.59
C ALA A 142 -1.99 15.71 7.86
N PRO A 143 -2.18 16.86 8.52
CA PRO A 143 -3.06 16.98 9.68
C PRO A 143 -4.50 16.56 9.34
N VAL A 144 -5.19 15.96 10.30
CA VAL A 144 -6.62 15.64 10.19
C VAL A 144 -7.42 16.94 10.14
N ASP A 145 -8.20 17.11 9.08
CA ASP A 145 -9.04 18.29 8.83
C ASP A 145 -10.54 17.94 8.67
N GLY A 146 -10.87 16.64 8.69
CA GLY A 146 -12.24 16.12 8.48
C GLY A 146 -12.75 16.25 7.05
N LYS A 147 -11.96 16.81 6.12
CA LYS A 147 -12.32 17.05 4.72
C LYS A 147 -11.45 16.21 3.79
N THR A 148 -10.16 16.51 3.76
CA THR A 148 -9.16 15.86 2.91
C THR A 148 -8.43 14.73 3.64
N VAL A 149 -8.34 14.81 4.96
CA VAL A 149 -7.81 13.78 5.86
C VAL A 149 -8.89 13.48 6.90
N LYS A 150 -9.48 12.29 6.80
CA LYS A 150 -10.66 11.89 7.61
C LYS A 150 -10.31 11.08 8.86
N ALA A 151 -9.15 10.43 8.87
CA ALA A 151 -8.75 9.52 9.92
C ALA A 151 -7.28 9.79 10.33
N GLY A 152 -7.03 9.80 11.63
CA GLY A 152 -5.67 9.82 12.17
C GLY A 152 -5.00 8.45 12.07
N TRP A 153 -3.67 8.44 12.16
CA TRP A 153 -2.83 7.24 12.11
C TRP A 153 -1.82 7.25 13.27
N GLU A 154 -1.44 6.07 13.76
CA GLU A 154 -0.51 5.90 14.89
C GLU A 154 -0.92 6.64 16.19
N GLY A 155 -2.22 6.91 16.36
CA GLY A 155 -2.72 7.70 17.49
C GLY A 155 -2.38 9.20 17.42
N THR A 156 -1.91 9.69 16.27
CA THR A 156 -1.61 11.10 16.03
C THR A 156 -2.80 11.84 15.43
N ASN A 157 -2.76 13.18 15.43
CA ASN A 157 -3.69 14.01 14.66
C ASN A 157 -3.25 14.20 13.18
N TYR A 158 -2.46 13.26 12.66
CA TYR A 158 -2.03 13.22 11.27
C TYR A 158 -2.53 11.93 10.62
N GLY A 159 -2.86 12.01 9.34
CA GLY A 159 -3.30 10.88 8.54
C GLY A 159 -2.88 11.09 7.09
N PHE A 160 -3.64 10.52 6.17
CA PHE A 160 -3.28 10.50 4.76
C PHE A 160 -4.29 11.28 3.93
N ARG A 161 -3.80 12.25 3.18
CA ARG A 161 -4.54 12.93 2.13
C ARG A 161 -4.30 12.22 0.81
N THR A 162 -5.36 11.86 0.10
CA THR A 162 -5.24 11.37 -1.28
C THR A 162 -4.82 12.52 -2.20
N ASP A 163 -3.68 12.39 -2.88
CA ASP A 163 -3.23 13.35 -3.89
C ASP A 163 -3.58 12.87 -5.31
N ALA A 164 -3.48 11.56 -5.60
CA ALA A 164 -3.87 10.97 -6.87
C ALA A 164 -4.21 9.48 -6.73
N VAL A 165 -5.01 8.94 -7.66
CA VAL A 165 -5.32 7.52 -7.77
C VAL A 165 -5.10 7.08 -9.21
N TYR A 166 -4.42 5.96 -9.40
CA TYR A 166 -4.16 5.37 -10.70
C TYR A 166 -4.70 3.95 -10.75
N SER A 167 -5.35 3.61 -11.85
CA SER A 167 -5.72 2.22 -12.17
C SER A 167 -4.48 1.37 -12.45
N ALA A 168 -4.63 0.05 -12.33
CA ALA A 168 -3.58 -0.90 -12.62
C ALA A 168 -2.99 -0.74 -14.03
N GLN A 169 -3.83 -0.38 -15.01
CA GLN A 169 -3.43 -0.16 -16.41
C GLN A 169 -2.60 1.12 -16.59
N GLN A 170 -2.93 2.20 -15.85
CA GLN A 170 -2.21 3.47 -15.95
C GLN A 170 -0.78 3.40 -15.40
N VAL A 171 -0.53 2.51 -14.44
CA VAL A 171 0.79 2.31 -13.83
C VAL A 171 1.49 1.04 -14.31
N GLU A 172 0.90 0.33 -15.27
CA GLU A 172 1.52 -0.85 -15.86
C GLU A 172 2.83 -0.47 -16.56
N GLN A 173 3.94 -1.06 -16.12
CA GLN A 173 5.25 -0.87 -16.74
C GLN A 173 5.55 -2.00 -17.74
N PRO A 174 6.35 -1.72 -18.79
CA PRO A 174 6.93 -2.77 -19.63
C PRO A 174 7.79 -3.72 -18.78
N THR A 175 8.09 -4.89 -19.34
CA THR A 175 8.93 -5.90 -18.67
C THR A 175 9.90 -6.47 -19.67
N GLU A 176 11.15 -6.63 -19.24
CA GLU A 176 12.21 -7.33 -19.97
C GLU A 176 12.40 -8.77 -19.45
N CYS A 177 11.58 -9.19 -18.48
CA CYS A 177 11.65 -10.52 -17.88
C CYS A 177 11.40 -11.61 -18.92
N GLN A 178 12.37 -12.51 -19.08
CA GLN A 178 12.24 -13.72 -19.89
C GLN A 178 12.11 -14.93 -18.98
N MET A 179 10.87 -15.24 -18.61
CA MET A 179 10.60 -16.32 -17.66
C MET A 179 10.64 -17.71 -18.35
N LYS A 180 11.43 -18.63 -17.81
CA LYS A 180 11.44 -20.04 -18.25
C LYS A 180 10.09 -20.68 -17.95
N ARG A 181 9.47 -21.29 -18.96
CA ARG A 181 8.17 -21.94 -18.87
C ARG A 181 8.32 -23.43 -18.49
N PRO A 182 7.44 -23.99 -17.64
CA PRO A 182 7.33 -25.43 -17.41
C PRO A 182 6.79 -26.20 -18.62
#